data_AF-A0A4P9ZBZ6-F1
#
_entry.id   AF-A0A4P9ZBZ6-F1
#
_cell.length_a   1.000
_cell.length_b   1.000
_cell.length_c   1.000
_cell.angle_alpha   90.00
_cell.angle_beta   90.00
_cell.angle_gamma   90.00
#
_symmetry.space_group_name_H-M   'P 1'
#
loop_
_entity.id
_entity.type
_entity.pdbx_description
1 polymer ?
#
loop_
_entity_poly.entity_id
_entity_poly.type
_entity_poly.pdbx_seq_one_letter_code
_entity_poly.pdbx_strand_id
1 'polypeptide(L)'
;MDQQELCKLIAQPGLFNYVQYLSEATDEKLRNTVELFAYGTVEHYEKYRHKFIELDATCFQKLVCASLLTLLSENVGNTLKQVDILAKLRCLETPDALEDLLISMVDANCVSVKIDRQKRTVAVRDVAVLRDAYSNDITLRVLQPHEVQSASVAWARQAIRAWIDQKIVPAQLEVQSQM
;
A
#
# COMPACT_ATOMS: atom_id res chain seq x y z
N MET A 1 -14.56 2.28 -19.91
CA MET A 1 -13.36 3.06 -19.58
C MET A 1 -12.23 2.67 -20.50
N ASP A 2 -11.67 3.64 -21.21
CA ASP A 2 -10.47 3.46 -22.05
C ASP A 2 -9.16 3.74 -21.27
N GLN A 3 -8.01 3.61 -21.92
CA GLN A 3 -6.69 3.83 -21.28
C GLN A 3 -6.49 5.28 -20.82
N GLN A 4 -6.94 6.27 -21.60
CA GLN A 4 -6.73 7.67 -21.24
C GLN A 4 -7.60 8.07 -20.05
N GLU A 5 -8.83 7.57 -20.00
CA GLU A 5 -9.73 7.74 -18.86
C GLU A 5 -9.16 7.09 -17.59
N LEU A 6 -8.61 5.88 -17.71
CA LEU A 6 -7.96 5.21 -16.57
C LEU A 6 -6.74 5.99 -16.07
N CYS A 7 -5.87 6.48 -16.95
CA CYS A 7 -4.72 7.29 -16.54
C CYS A 7 -5.15 8.58 -15.85
N LYS A 8 -6.20 9.25 -16.34
CA LYS A 8 -6.79 10.45 -15.70
C LYS A 8 -7.35 10.14 -14.31
N LEU A 9 -8.00 8.98 -14.15
CA LEU A 9 -8.52 8.53 -12.87
C LEU A 9 -7.39 8.22 -11.87
N ILE A 10 -6.36 7.48 -12.30
CA ILE A 10 -5.19 7.15 -11.48
C ILE A 10 -4.45 8.42 -11.02
N ALA A 11 -4.33 9.41 -11.91
CA ALA A 11 -3.63 10.66 -11.62
C ALA A 11 -4.33 11.53 -10.55
N GLN A 12 -5.57 11.22 -10.14
CA GLN A 12 -6.27 12.01 -9.12
C GLN A 12 -5.51 11.98 -7.77
N PRO A 13 -5.19 13.15 -7.18
CA PRO A 13 -4.59 13.21 -5.85
C PRO A 13 -5.48 12.57 -4.80
N GLY A 14 -4.89 11.89 -3.81
CA GLY A 14 -5.63 11.29 -2.69
C GLY A 14 -6.50 10.06 -3.00
N LEU A 15 -6.81 9.78 -4.27
CA LEU A 15 -7.56 8.56 -4.63
C LEU A 15 -6.62 7.34 -4.59
N PHE A 16 -6.98 6.31 -3.82
CA PHE A 16 -6.26 5.03 -3.74
C PHE A 16 -7.19 3.80 -3.70
N ASN A 17 -8.48 4.00 -4.00
CA ASN A 17 -9.49 2.95 -4.09
C ASN A 17 -9.97 2.84 -5.53
N TYR A 18 -9.77 1.67 -6.12
CA TYR A 18 -9.92 1.41 -7.54
C TYR A 18 -10.81 0.20 -7.85
N VAL A 19 -11.11 -0.66 -6.87
CA VAL A 19 -11.94 -1.87 -7.05
C VAL A 19 -13.28 -1.58 -7.73
N GLN A 20 -13.92 -0.45 -7.38
CA GLN A 20 -15.20 -0.06 -7.97
C GLN A 20 -15.16 0.13 -9.49
N TYR A 21 -14.00 0.44 -10.06
CA TYR A 21 -13.82 0.67 -11.50
C TYR A 21 -13.43 -0.60 -12.27
N LEU A 22 -13.31 -1.76 -11.60
CA LEU A 22 -12.97 -3.04 -12.25
C LEU A 22 -14.02 -3.47 -13.29
N SER A 23 -15.29 -3.15 -13.05
CA SER A 23 -16.41 -3.45 -13.97
C SER A 23 -16.43 -2.51 -15.18
N GLU A 24 -15.89 -1.30 -15.05
CA GLU A 24 -15.92 -0.25 -16.07
C GLU A 24 -14.81 -0.40 -17.12
N ALA A 25 -13.72 -1.09 -16.77
CA ALA A 25 -12.65 -1.40 -17.70
C ALA A 25 -13.11 -2.44 -18.74
N THR A 26 -12.97 -2.11 -20.02
CA THR A 26 -13.43 -2.97 -21.13
C THR A 26 -12.37 -3.97 -21.59
N ASP A 27 -11.09 -3.63 -21.44
CA ASP A 27 -9.93 -4.45 -21.84
C ASP A 27 -9.36 -5.24 -20.64
N GLU A 28 -8.82 -6.43 -20.90
CA GLU A 28 -8.18 -7.28 -19.90
C GLU A 28 -6.97 -6.57 -19.25
N LYS A 29 -6.09 -5.94 -20.02
CA LYS A 29 -4.93 -5.21 -19.49
C LYS A 29 -5.34 -4.01 -18.65
N LEU A 30 -6.44 -3.34 -19.01
CA LEU A 30 -6.99 -2.25 -18.18
C LEU A 30 -7.50 -2.80 -16.85
N ARG A 31 -8.27 -3.89 -16.85
CA ARG A 31 -8.73 -4.56 -15.62
C ARG A 31 -7.57 -5.02 -14.74
N ASN A 32 -6.55 -5.63 -15.35
CA ASN A 32 -5.34 -6.05 -14.67
C ASN A 32 -4.62 -4.86 -14.03
N THR A 33 -4.60 -3.71 -14.71
CA THR A 33 -3.98 -2.49 -14.19
C THR A 33 -4.79 -1.90 -13.04
N VAL A 34 -6.13 -1.87 -13.14
CA VAL A 34 -6.98 -1.47 -12.00
C VAL A 34 -6.75 -2.38 -10.79
N GLU A 35 -6.63 -3.70 -10.99
CA GLU A 35 -6.30 -4.67 -9.94
C GLU A 35 -4.91 -4.40 -9.31
N LEU A 36 -3.92 -4.05 -10.13
CA LEU A 36 -2.58 -3.66 -9.66
C LEU A 36 -2.65 -2.41 -8.76
N PHE A 37 -3.41 -1.39 -9.13
CA PHE A 37 -3.57 -0.19 -8.31
C PHE A 37 -4.43 -0.43 -7.05
N ALA A 38 -5.38 -1.36 -7.11
CA ALA A 38 -6.16 -1.77 -5.93
C ALA A 38 -5.27 -2.49 -4.89
N TYR A 39 -4.53 -3.52 -5.31
CA TYR A 39 -3.87 -4.44 -4.36
C TYR A 39 -2.37 -4.62 -4.55
N GLY A 40 -1.86 -4.35 -5.75
CA GLY A 40 -0.48 -4.64 -6.12
C GLY A 40 0.51 -3.52 -5.76
N THR A 41 1.75 -3.66 -6.25
CA THR A 41 2.88 -2.77 -5.96
C THR A 41 3.75 -2.62 -7.21
N VAL A 42 4.76 -1.76 -7.16
CA VAL A 42 5.77 -1.63 -8.24
C VAL A 42 6.42 -2.98 -8.56
N GLU A 43 6.76 -3.80 -7.56
CA GLU A 43 7.34 -5.12 -7.77
C GLU A 43 6.42 -6.04 -8.61
N HIS A 44 5.11 -5.99 -8.36
CA HIS A 44 4.13 -6.75 -9.14
C HIS A 44 4.05 -6.27 -10.58
N TYR A 45 4.12 -4.95 -10.80
CA TYR A 45 4.15 -4.35 -12.13
C TYR A 45 5.37 -4.78 -12.93
N GLU A 46 6.54 -4.80 -12.31
CA GLU A 46 7.78 -5.27 -12.95
C GLU A 46 7.71 -6.77 -13.26
N LYS A 47 7.25 -7.58 -12.30
CA LYS A 47 7.13 -9.05 -12.44
C LYS A 47 6.17 -9.46 -13.55
N TYR A 48 5.04 -8.79 -13.68
CA TYR A 48 3.98 -9.14 -14.65
C TYR A 48 3.77 -8.07 -15.73
N ARG A 49 4.83 -7.32 -16.08
CA ARG A 49 4.80 -6.14 -16.97
C ARG A 49 3.97 -6.30 -18.23
N HIS A 50 4.06 -7.46 -18.88
CA HIS A 50 3.37 -7.79 -20.13
C HIS A 50 1.83 -7.88 -20.00
N LYS A 51 1.31 -8.07 -18.78
CA LYS A 51 -0.13 -8.17 -18.47
C LYS A 51 -0.81 -6.84 -18.16
N PHE A 52 -0.03 -5.77 -17.98
CA PHE A 52 -0.53 -4.44 -17.68
C PHE A 52 -0.42 -3.51 -18.89
N ILE A 53 -1.08 -2.36 -18.81
CA ILE A 53 -0.82 -1.28 -19.76
C ILE A 53 0.56 -0.67 -19.50
N GLU A 54 1.08 0.05 -20.49
CA GLU A 54 2.22 0.92 -20.27
C GLU A 54 1.79 2.13 -19.45
N LEU A 55 2.37 2.27 -18.25
CA LEU A 55 2.16 3.43 -17.40
C LEU A 55 3.07 4.56 -17.86
N ASP A 56 2.49 5.75 -18.02
CA ASP A 56 3.24 6.98 -18.14
C ASP A 56 3.92 7.35 -16.81
N ALA A 57 4.74 8.41 -16.81
CA ALA A 57 5.47 8.85 -15.64
C ALA A 57 4.55 9.17 -14.44
N THR A 58 3.39 9.79 -14.70
CA THR A 58 2.42 10.18 -13.66
C THR A 58 1.77 8.96 -13.01
N CYS A 59 1.29 8.01 -13.81
CA CYS A 59 0.69 6.78 -13.32
C CYS A 59 1.71 5.90 -12.62
N PHE A 60 2.94 5.85 -13.14
CA PHE A 60 4.02 5.12 -12.49
C PHE A 60 4.34 5.73 -11.13
N GLN A 61 4.50 7.06 -11.03
CA GLN A 61 4.71 7.73 -9.74
C GLN A 61 3.58 7.45 -8.76
N LYS A 62 2.31 7.42 -9.22
CA LYS A 62 1.17 7.04 -8.40
C LYS A 62 1.27 5.59 -7.89
N LEU A 63 1.77 4.66 -8.70
CA LEU A 63 2.01 3.27 -8.27
C LEU A 63 3.12 3.20 -7.20
N VAL A 64 4.16 4.03 -7.32
CA VAL A 64 5.18 4.19 -6.28
C VAL A 64 4.54 4.70 -4.98
N CYS A 65 3.69 5.74 -5.06
CA CYS A 65 2.93 6.23 -3.90
C CYS A 65 2.07 5.12 -3.27
N ALA A 66 1.35 4.34 -4.08
CA ALA A 66 0.50 3.25 -3.60
C ALA A 66 1.31 2.14 -2.91
N SER A 67 2.49 1.82 -3.44
CA SER A 67 3.41 0.85 -2.86
C SER A 67 3.99 1.34 -1.54
N LEU A 68 4.38 2.62 -1.48
CA LEU A 68 4.84 3.26 -0.25
C LEU A 68 3.72 3.33 0.79
N LEU A 69 2.49 3.66 0.38
CA LEU A 69 1.32 3.70 1.25
C LEU A 69 1.07 2.34 1.92
N THR A 70 1.15 1.24 1.16
CA THR A 70 1.07 -0.12 1.71
C THR A 70 2.16 -0.34 2.77
N LEU A 71 3.41 -0.02 2.46
CA LEU A 71 4.53 -0.17 3.41
C LEU A 71 4.33 0.66 4.69
N LEU A 72 3.87 1.91 4.56
CA LEU A 72 3.63 2.79 5.71
C LEU A 72 2.46 2.28 6.56
N SER A 73 1.40 1.76 5.94
CA SER A 73 0.23 1.24 6.64
C SER A 73 0.55 0.03 7.53
N GLU A 74 1.49 -0.81 7.10
CA GLU A 74 1.99 -1.94 7.90
C GLU A 74 2.85 -1.49 9.10
N ASN A 75 3.30 -0.24 9.11
CA ASN A 75 4.28 0.28 10.06
C ASN A 75 3.78 1.51 10.83
N VAL A 76 2.46 1.71 10.91
CA VAL A 76 1.85 2.77 11.72
C VAL A 76 2.31 2.63 13.18
N GLY A 77 2.76 3.74 13.76
CA GLY A 77 3.32 3.78 15.12
C GLY A 77 4.81 3.43 15.20
N ASN A 78 5.41 2.91 14.13
CA ASN A 78 6.82 2.53 14.10
C ASN A 78 7.70 3.61 13.44
N THR A 79 9.02 3.46 13.61
CA THR A 79 10.03 4.27 12.92
C THR A 79 10.84 3.38 11.99
N LEU A 80 10.90 3.76 10.72
CA LEU A 80 11.62 3.06 9.65
C LEU A 80 12.89 3.82 9.29
N LYS A 81 13.94 3.10 8.86
CA LYS A 81 15.10 3.75 8.23
C LYS A 81 14.80 4.00 6.76
N GLN A 82 15.25 5.14 6.24
CA GLN A 82 15.06 5.49 4.82
C GLN A 82 15.69 4.44 3.89
N VAL A 83 16.84 3.87 4.27
CA VAL A 83 17.51 2.81 3.49
C VAL A 83 16.64 1.54 3.34
N ASP A 84 15.89 1.17 4.37
CA ASP A 84 15.03 -0.02 4.34
C ASP A 84 13.81 0.22 3.44
N ILE A 85 13.29 1.46 3.42
CA ILE A 85 12.21 1.87 2.52
C ILE A 85 12.69 1.86 1.07
N LEU A 86 13.86 2.46 0.78
CA LEU A 86 14.44 2.50 -0.56
C LEU A 86 14.73 1.09 -1.09
N ALA A 87 15.25 0.19 -0.24
CA ALA A 87 15.51 -1.20 -0.61
C ALA A 87 14.24 -1.97 -1.02
N LYS A 88 13.09 -1.63 -0.43
CA LYS A 88 11.79 -2.21 -0.78
C LYS A 88 11.17 -1.60 -2.04
N LEU A 89 11.32 -0.29 -2.25
CA LEU A 89 10.69 0.35 -3.41
C LEU A 89 11.49 0.17 -4.70
N ARG A 90 12.82 0.02 -4.63
CA ARG A 90 13.80 -0.22 -5.74
C ARG A 90 13.82 0.78 -6.89
N CYS A 91 12.73 1.51 -7.13
CA CYS A 91 12.55 2.54 -8.14
C CYS A 91 12.94 3.94 -7.66
N LEU A 92 13.17 4.13 -6.36
CA LEU A 92 13.69 5.37 -5.78
C LEU A 92 15.17 5.20 -5.49
N GLU A 93 16.00 6.02 -6.13
CA GLU A 93 17.46 5.90 -6.03
C GLU A 93 18.04 6.71 -4.87
N THR A 94 17.37 7.79 -4.45
CA THR A 94 17.91 8.74 -3.47
C THR A 94 16.98 8.92 -2.26
N PRO A 95 17.55 9.13 -1.07
CA PRO A 95 16.78 9.54 0.10
C PRO A 95 15.98 10.82 -0.12
N ASP A 96 16.53 11.77 -0.89
CA ASP A 96 15.87 13.06 -1.15
C ASP A 96 14.60 12.87 -1.99
N ALA A 97 14.63 11.98 -3.01
CA ALA A 97 13.44 11.64 -3.78
C ALA A 97 12.36 10.96 -2.93
N LEU A 98 12.75 10.15 -1.94
CA LEU A 98 11.81 9.58 -0.97
C LEU A 98 11.20 10.67 -0.08
N GLU A 99 12.00 11.63 0.38
CA GLU A 99 11.50 12.75 1.18
C GLU A 99 10.51 13.61 0.40
N ASP A 100 10.81 13.96 -0.84
CA ASP A 100 9.92 14.73 -1.71
C ASP A 100 8.59 13.99 -1.93
N LEU A 101 8.65 12.66 -2.12
CA LEU A 101 7.47 11.82 -2.24
C LEU A 101 6.64 11.82 -0.95
N LEU A 102 7.28 11.64 0.21
CA LEU A 102 6.61 11.68 1.51
C LEU A 102 5.96 13.05 1.78
N ILE A 103 6.65 14.14 1.45
CA ILE A 103 6.11 15.50 1.56
C ILE A 103 4.86 15.63 0.68
N SER A 104 4.91 15.19 -0.57
CA SER A 104 3.75 15.24 -1.47
C SER A 104 2.55 14.43 -0.95
N MET A 105 2.80 13.30 -0.28
CA MET A 105 1.76 12.47 0.32
C MET A 105 1.18 13.08 1.60
N VAL A 106 2.00 13.81 2.37
CA VAL A 106 1.53 14.59 3.53
C VAL A 106 0.66 15.75 3.06
N ASP A 107 1.09 16.50 2.04
CA ASP A 107 0.34 17.62 1.48
C ASP A 107 -1.01 17.16 0.89
N ALA A 108 -1.05 15.95 0.33
CA ALA A 108 -2.28 15.31 -0.14
C ALA A 108 -3.12 14.67 0.99
N ASN A 109 -2.77 14.88 2.26
CA ASN A 109 -3.41 14.29 3.44
C ASN A 109 -3.53 12.76 3.39
N CYS A 110 -2.61 12.07 2.72
CA CYS A 110 -2.62 10.62 2.63
C CYS A 110 -1.98 9.96 3.87
N VAL A 111 -0.94 10.60 4.40
CA VAL A 111 -0.14 10.08 5.52
C VAL A 111 0.27 11.19 6.48
N SER A 112 0.52 10.82 7.72
CA SER A 112 1.16 11.67 8.73
C SER A 112 2.48 11.03 9.12
N VAL A 113 3.58 11.66 8.72
CA VAL A 113 4.94 11.16 8.99
C VAL A 113 5.83 12.26 9.56
N LYS A 114 6.83 11.86 10.36
CA LYS A 114 7.91 12.74 10.80
C LYS A 114 9.23 12.24 10.22
N ILE A 115 9.86 13.07 9.40
CA ILE A 115 11.16 12.78 8.77
C ILE A 115 12.27 13.33 9.67
N ASP A 116 13.24 12.49 10.04
CA ASP A 116 14.47 12.89 10.74
C ASP A 116 15.65 12.73 9.77
N ARG A 117 16.08 13.86 9.20
CA ARG A 117 17.18 13.92 8.23
C ARG A 117 18.52 13.52 8.83
N GLN A 118 18.76 13.82 10.10
CA GLN A 118 20.04 13.50 10.75
C GLN A 118 20.17 12.01 10.99
N LYS A 119 19.09 11.36 11.44
CA LYS A 119 19.05 9.92 11.69
C LYS A 119 18.69 9.09 10.46
N ARG A 120 18.29 9.73 9.35
CA ARG A 120 17.77 9.10 8.12
C ARG A 120 16.62 8.13 8.44
N THR A 121 15.66 8.60 9.26
CA THR A 121 14.50 7.81 9.67
C THR A 121 13.18 8.52 9.37
N VAL A 122 12.12 7.73 9.24
CA VAL A 122 10.74 8.17 9.04
C VAL A 122 9.88 7.53 10.11
N ALA A 123 9.32 8.34 11.01
CA ALA A 123 8.34 7.88 11.99
C ALA A 123 6.93 8.00 11.41
N VAL A 124 6.24 6.88 11.28
CA VAL A 124 4.88 6.82 10.74
C VAL A 124 3.90 7.05 11.87
N ARG A 125 3.19 8.19 11.84
CA ARG A 125 2.20 8.53 12.87
C ARG A 125 0.84 7.97 12.54
N ASP A 126 0.42 8.16 11.30
CA ASP A 126 -0.89 7.75 10.83
C ASP A 126 -0.91 7.61 9.31
N VAL A 127 -1.88 6.86 8.80
CA VAL A 127 -2.18 6.71 7.38
C VAL A 127 -3.68 6.97 7.21
N ALA A 128 -4.02 8.14 6.66
CA ALA A 128 -5.39 8.62 6.59
C ALA A 128 -6.17 8.05 5.40
N VAL A 129 -5.47 7.65 4.34
CA VAL A 129 -6.08 7.03 3.15
C VAL A 129 -5.68 5.56 3.09
N LEU A 130 -6.68 4.68 3.01
CA LEU A 130 -6.49 3.25 2.86
C LEU A 130 -6.72 2.82 1.42
N ARG A 131 -5.90 1.89 0.96
CA ARG A 131 -6.14 1.18 -0.30
C ARG A 131 -7.31 0.22 -0.19
N ASP A 132 -7.68 -0.38 -1.30
CA ASP A 132 -8.71 -1.41 -1.30
C ASP A 132 -8.32 -2.62 -0.45
N ALA A 133 -9.30 -3.15 0.28
CA ALA A 133 -9.14 -4.38 1.03
C ALA A 133 -9.46 -5.59 0.13
N TYR A 134 -8.65 -6.62 0.22
CA TYR A 134 -8.84 -7.89 -0.47
C TYR A 134 -9.60 -8.88 0.41
N SER A 135 -10.62 -9.50 -0.16
CA SER A 135 -11.41 -10.57 0.45
C SER A 135 -11.47 -11.78 -0.48
N ASN A 136 -11.63 -12.97 0.10
CA ASN A 136 -11.51 -14.25 -0.64
C ASN A 136 -12.63 -14.49 -1.67
N ASP A 137 -13.70 -13.71 -1.64
CA ASP A 137 -14.76 -13.67 -2.64
C ASP A 137 -14.34 -12.93 -3.93
N ILE A 138 -13.24 -12.17 -3.89
CA ILE A 138 -12.69 -11.48 -5.04
C ILE A 138 -11.73 -12.41 -5.77
N THR A 139 -11.97 -12.64 -7.07
CA THR A 139 -11.04 -13.41 -7.91
C THR A 139 -9.97 -12.50 -8.47
N LEU A 140 -8.71 -12.72 -8.06
CA LEU A 140 -7.54 -12.04 -8.63
C LEU A 140 -7.26 -12.57 -10.04
N ARG A 141 -6.87 -11.67 -10.96
CA ARG A 141 -6.60 -11.98 -12.37
C ARG A 141 -5.11 -12.21 -12.62
N VAL A 142 -4.27 -11.36 -12.04
CA VAL A 142 -2.81 -11.40 -12.24
C VAL A 142 -2.10 -11.76 -10.94
N LEU A 143 -2.48 -11.09 -9.86
CA LEU A 143 -1.85 -11.26 -8.56
C LEU A 143 -2.26 -12.59 -7.92
N GLN A 144 -1.41 -13.12 -7.06
CA GLN A 144 -1.70 -14.32 -6.27
C GLN A 144 -2.15 -13.94 -4.86
N PRO A 145 -3.00 -14.75 -4.19
CA PRO A 145 -3.49 -14.42 -2.85
C PRO A 145 -2.40 -14.18 -1.79
N HIS A 146 -1.27 -14.89 -1.90
CA HIS A 146 -0.13 -14.71 -0.98
C HIS A 146 0.64 -13.40 -1.23
N GLU A 147 0.51 -12.80 -2.41
CA GLU A 147 1.17 -11.56 -2.80
C GLU A 147 0.40 -10.31 -2.32
N VAL A 148 -0.87 -10.47 -1.94
CA VAL A 148 -1.75 -9.40 -1.46
C VAL A 148 -2.15 -9.56 0.01
N GLN A 149 -1.33 -10.29 0.79
CA GLN A 149 -1.60 -10.57 2.21
C GLN A 149 -1.80 -9.29 3.05
N SER A 150 -1.06 -8.23 2.74
CA SER A 150 -1.17 -6.94 3.43
C SER A 150 -2.52 -6.25 3.24
N ALA A 151 -3.21 -6.54 2.14
CA ALA A 151 -4.58 -6.08 1.89
C ALA A 151 -5.65 -7.09 2.37
N SER A 152 -5.27 -8.29 2.79
CA SER A 152 -6.22 -9.39 3.07
C SER A 152 -6.95 -9.20 4.41
N VAL A 153 -8.28 -9.08 4.34
CA VAL A 153 -9.15 -9.01 5.54
C VAL A 153 -9.09 -10.29 6.35
N ALA A 154 -9.02 -11.45 5.68
CA ALA A 154 -8.95 -12.75 6.35
C ALA A 154 -7.64 -12.87 7.16
N TRP A 155 -6.53 -12.46 6.56
CA TRP A 155 -5.23 -12.44 7.23
C TRP A 155 -5.21 -11.46 8.41
N ALA A 156 -5.68 -10.23 8.20
CA ALA A 156 -5.75 -9.22 9.26
C ALA A 156 -6.58 -9.72 10.47
N ARG A 157 -7.72 -10.37 10.22
CA ARG A 157 -8.56 -10.97 11.27
C ARG A 157 -7.80 -12.05 12.04
N GLN A 158 -7.07 -12.93 11.34
CA GLN A 158 -6.28 -13.98 11.97
C GLN A 158 -5.13 -13.39 12.81
N ALA A 159 -4.43 -12.38 12.30
CA ALA A 159 -3.34 -11.72 13.01
C ALA A 159 -3.83 -11.03 14.29
N ILE A 160 -4.95 -10.29 14.22
CA ILE A 160 -5.57 -9.66 15.40
C ILE A 160 -5.98 -10.72 16.42
N ARG A 161 -6.59 -11.82 15.96
CA ARG A 161 -7.00 -12.91 16.85
C ARG A 161 -5.81 -13.54 17.57
N ALA A 162 -4.75 -13.85 16.83
CA ALA A 162 -3.52 -14.39 17.40
C ALA A 162 -2.90 -13.44 18.43
N TRP A 163 -2.88 -12.13 18.14
CA TRP A 163 -2.37 -11.13 19.08
C TRP A 163 -3.22 -11.05 20.37
N ILE A 164 -4.54 -11.07 20.25
CA ILE A 164 -5.45 -11.10 21.41
C ILE A 164 -5.16 -12.33 22.27
N ASP A 165 -5.15 -13.51 21.66
CA ASP A 165 -5.02 -14.78 22.38
C ASP A 165 -3.62 -14.96 22.99
N GLN A 166 -2.56 -14.43 22.35
CA GLN A 166 -1.17 -14.62 22.81
C GLN A 166 -0.61 -13.50 23.68
N LYS A 167 -1.15 -12.28 23.59
CA LYS A 167 -0.60 -11.11 24.28
C LYS A 167 -1.60 -10.49 25.26
N ILE A 168 -2.83 -10.26 24.82
CA ILE A 168 -3.82 -9.51 25.61
C ILE A 168 -4.43 -10.37 26.71
N VAL A 169 -4.94 -11.56 26.36
CA VAL A 169 -5.57 -12.46 27.33
C VAL A 169 -4.60 -12.87 28.45
N PRO A 170 -3.34 -13.28 28.16
CA PRO A 170 -2.38 -13.60 29.21
C PRO A 170 -2.08 -12.41 30.13
N ALA A 171 -1.85 -11.21 29.56
CA ALA A 171 -1.57 -10.01 30.36
C ALA A 171 -2.74 -9.63 31.28
N GLN A 172 -3.99 -9.82 30.85
CA GLN A 172 -5.17 -9.58 31.69
C GLN A 172 -5.24 -10.55 32.88
N LEU A 173 -4.94 -11.84 32.64
CA LEU A 173 -4.92 -12.85 33.70
C LEU A 173 -3.83 -12.58 34.74
N GLU A 174 -2.64 -12.15 34.30
CA GLU A 174 -1.55 -11.75 35.20
C GLU A 174 -1.97 -10.58 36.11
N VAL A 175 -2.60 -9.54 35.56
CA VAL A 175 -3.10 -8.40 36.34
C VAL A 175 -4.17 -8.83 37.34
N GLN A 176 -5.11 -9.68 36.93
CA GLN A 176 -6.16 -10.16 37.82
C GLN A 176 -5.64 -11.07 38.94
N SER A 177 -4.59 -11.87 38.68
CA SER A 177 -3.97 -12.71 39.71
C SER A 177 -3.14 -11.94 40.75
N GLN A 178 -2.82 -10.67 40.47
CA GLN A 178 -2.09 -9.78 41.36
C GLN A 178 -3.00 -8.88 42.21
N MET A 179 -4.31 -8.92 41.98
CA MET A 179 -5.34 -8.25 42.80
C MET A 179 -5.98 -9.24 43.78
#